data_AF-A0AAD9UJG7-F1
#
_entry.id   AF-A0AAD9UJG7-F1
#
_cell.length_a   1.000
_cell.length_b   1.000
_cell.length_c   1.000
_cell.angle_alpha   90.00
_cell.angle_beta   90.00
_cell.angle_gamma   90.00
#
_symmetry.space_group_name_H-M   'P 1'
#
loop_
_entity.id
_entity.type
_entity.pdbx_description
1 polymer ?
#
loop_
_entity_poly.entity_id
_entity_poly.type
_entity_poly.pdbx_seq_one_letter_code
_entity_poly.pdbx_strand_id
1 'polypeptide(L)'
;MVMELSGAGWRSERGQSSCRIQCTDGFSSQELCLQDEKYYLRSLGDDPRKDTADLRKDFPELSADVNVPSFFEDHQFFSSVLRLSSSGLQLWTHYDVMDNVLVVVSGRKRVVLFPPSDALYLYLTGDKSEILDIDNPDMETFPEFTKVTRYECILGPGDVLFIPALWFHNVVNLEAGVAINVFWRHLGADFYEKDLYGNKDPALANRASQMLDRALKLLDGLPKEYSNFYAKMMVRKIQKRTYACDS
;
A
#
# COMPACT_ATOMS: atom_id res chain seq x y z
N MET A 1 -13.39 -9.44 -6.79
CA MET A 1 -12.41 -10.51 -6.50
C MET A 1 -11.02 -9.91 -6.64
N VAL A 2 -10.18 -9.98 -5.59
CA VAL A 2 -8.76 -9.62 -5.69
C VAL A 2 -8.06 -10.82 -6.32
N MET A 3 -7.45 -10.62 -7.49
CA MET A 3 -6.70 -11.63 -8.21
C MET A 3 -5.22 -11.26 -8.19
N GLU A 4 -4.37 -12.17 -7.75
CA GLU A 4 -2.92 -12.01 -7.81
C GLU A 4 -2.37 -12.80 -9.00
N LEU A 5 -1.48 -12.18 -9.76
CA LEU A 5 -0.80 -12.80 -10.90
C LEU A 5 0.70 -12.86 -10.61
N SER A 6 1.25 -14.08 -10.61
CA SER A 6 2.69 -14.31 -10.76
C SER A 6 2.96 -14.94 -12.13
N GLY A 7 4.22 -14.98 -12.57
CA GLY A 7 4.64 -15.64 -13.83
C GLY A 7 4.16 -17.10 -14.00
N ALA A 8 3.67 -17.73 -12.93
CA ALA A 8 3.12 -19.08 -12.89
C ALA A 8 1.57 -19.18 -12.94
N GLY A 9 0.84 -18.08 -13.12
CA GLY A 9 -0.63 -18.04 -13.27
C GLY A 9 -1.43 -17.41 -12.12
N TRP A 10 -2.75 -17.39 -12.25
CA TRP A 10 -3.71 -16.73 -11.36
C TRP A 10 -3.86 -17.41 -9.99
N ARG A 11 -3.86 -16.64 -8.90
CA ARG A 11 -4.22 -17.11 -7.55
C ARG A 11 -5.24 -16.18 -6.89
N SER A 12 -6.22 -16.75 -6.20
CA SER A 12 -7.21 -16.03 -5.38
C SER A 12 -6.90 -16.20 -3.89
N GLU A 13 -7.16 -15.17 -3.08
CA GLU A 13 -6.93 -15.21 -1.62
C GLU A 13 -7.90 -16.15 -0.86
N ARG A 14 -9.03 -16.52 -1.49
CA ARG A 14 -9.97 -17.49 -0.93
C ARG A 14 -9.69 -18.83 -1.57
N GLY A 15 -8.97 -19.71 -0.87
CA GLY A 15 -8.49 -21.02 -1.33
C GLY A 15 -9.56 -22.01 -1.84
N GLN A 16 -10.30 -21.66 -2.88
CA GLN A 16 -11.17 -22.51 -3.67
C GLN A 16 -11.10 -22.08 -5.14
N SER A 17 -10.87 -23.08 -6.00
CA SER A 17 -10.73 -23.08 -7.46
C SER A 17 -9.52 -22.34 -8.06
N SER A 18 -8.52 -23.13 -8.52
CA SER A 18 -7.55 -22.64 -9.49
C SER A 18 -8.28 -22.44 -10.83
N CYS A 19 -8.56 -21.20 -11.21
CA CYS A 19 -8.99 -20.90 -12.57
C CYS A 19 -7.75 -20.91 -13.47
N ARG A 20 -7.53 -22.02 -14.20
CA ARG A 20 -6.51 -22.10 -15.25
C ARG A 20 -7.10 -21.45 -16.49
N ILE A 21 -6.70 -20.21 -16.79
CA ILE A 21 -7.00 -19.60 -18.10
C ILE A 21 -5.98 -20.17 -19.09
N GLN A 22 -6.42 -21.15 -19.89
CA GLN A 22 -5.68 -21.54 -21.10
C GLN A 22 -5.96 -20.50 -22.18
N CYS A 23 -4.93 -19.81 -22.65
CA CYS A 23 -5.02 -19.05 -23.89
C CYS A 23 -5.14 -20.05 -25.04
N THR A 24 -6.33 -20.15 -25.62
CA THR A 24 -6.53 -20.69 -26.96
C THR A 24 -6.90 -19.52 -27.88
N ASP A 25 -6.29 -19.48 -29.06
CA ASP A 25 -6.47 -18.42 -30.05
C ASP A 25 -7.96 -18.16 -30.34
N GLY A 26 -8.42 -16.95 -30.05
CA GLY A 26 -9.77 -16.48 -30.36
C GLY A 26 -10.59 -16.05 -29.13
N PHE A 27 -10.19 -14.98 -28.44
CA PHE A 27 -11.02 -14.36 -27.41
C PHE A 27 -11.79 -13.16 -27.97
N SER A 28 -13.12 -13.26 -27.96
CA SER A 28 -14.03 -12.11 -27.96
C SER A 28 -13.98 -11.47 -26.57
N SER A 29 -13.86 -10.14 -26.49
CA SER A 29 -13.76 -9.35 -25.25
C SER A 29 -14.97 -9.44 -24.31
N GLN A 30 -15.97 -10.28 -24.62
CA GLN A 30 -17.24 -10.36 -23.89
C GLN A 30 -17.33 -11.50 -22.86
N GLU A 31 -16.40 -12.45 -22.82
CA GLU A 31 -16.54 -13.65 -21.95
C GLU A 31 -15.82 -13.55 -20.58
N LEU A 32 -15.13 -12.45 -20.29
CA LEU A 32 -14.27 -12.32 -19.09
C LEU A 32 -14.90 -11.59 -17.89
N CYS A 33 -16.16 -11.15 -17.98
CA CYS A 33 -16.78 -10.34 -16.92
C CYS A 33 -18.15 -10.92 -16.50
N LEU A 34 -18.22 -11.53 -15.32
CA LEU A 34 -19.51 -11.71 -14.65
C LEU A 34 -20.08 -10.31 -14.33
N GLN A 35 -21.35 -10.06 -14.67
CA GLN A 35 -21.94 -8.72 -14.79
C GLN A 35 -21.84 -7.81 -13.55
N ASP A 36 -21.53 -8.37 -12.36
CA ASP A 36 -21.42 -7.62 -11.10
C ASP A 36 -20.07 -7.79 -10.37
N GLU A 37 -19.11 -8.50 -10.96
CA GLU A 37 -17.80 -8.69 -10.33
C GLU A 37 -16.81 -7.59 -10.74
N LYS A 38 -16.11 -7.03 -9.75
CA LYS A 38 -14.96 -6.16 -10.00
C LYS A 38 -13.67 -6.98 -9.90
N TYR A 39 -12.77 -6.75 -10.85
CA TYR A 39 -11.46 -7.38 -10.95
C TYR A 39 -10.37 -6.39 -10.54
N TYR A 40 -9.40 -6.90 -9.81
CA TYR A 40 -8.19 -6.17 -9.46
C TYR A 40 -6.99 -7.10 -9.58
N LEU A 41 -5.95 -6.60 -10.22
CA LEU A 41 -4.70 -7.27 -10.48
C LEU A 41 -3.58 -6.41 -9.92
N ARG A 42 -2.73 -7.05 -9.11
CA ARG A 42 -1.42 -6.56 -8.68
C ARG A 42 -0.39 -7.60 -9.09
N SER A 43 0.56 -7.23 -9.94
CA SER A 43 1.60 -8.19 -10.35
C SER A 43 2.50 -8.54 -9.17
N LEU A 44 2.96 -9.79 -9.16
CA LEU A 44 3.94 -10.33 -8.24
C LEU A 44 5.12 -10.86 -9.05
N GLY A 45 6.30 -10.93 -8.41
CA GLY A 45 7.46 -11.58 -9.02
C GLY A 45 7.20 -13.06 -9.31
N ASP A 46 8.01 -13.63 -10.20
CA ASP A 46 7.90 -15.02 -10.66
C ASP A 46 7.73 -16.05 -9.52
N ASP A 47 8.60 -15.99 -8.50
CA ASP A 47 8.38 -16.65 -7.20
C ASP A 47 7.98 -15.60 -6.14
N PRO A 48 6.69 -15.48 -5.77
CA PRO A 48 6.21 -14.48 -4.80
C PRO A 48 6.80 -14.63 -3.40
N ARG A 49 7.55 -15.71 -3.12
CA ARG A 49 8.25 -15.93 -1.84
C ARG A 49 9.71 -15.50 -1.89
N LYS A 50 10.25 -15.15 -3.06
CA LYS A 50 11.66 -14.80 -3.25
C LYS A 50 11.88 -13.51 -4.03
N ASP A 51 10.99 -13.21 -4.97
CA ASP A 51 11.18 -12.17 -5.97
C ASP A 51 10.19 -11.02 -5.76
N THR A 52 10.70 -9.78 -5.83
CA THR A 52 9.85 -8.60 -6.00
C THR A 52 9.27 -8.60 -7.42
N ALA A 53 8.14 -7.94 -7.62
CA ALA A 53 7.63 -7.72 -8.98
C ALA A 53 8.59 -6.79 -9.74
N ASP A 54 8.91 -7.13 -10.98
CA ASP A 54 9.67 -6.27 -11.87
C ASP A 54 9.09 -6.38 -13.28
N LEU A 55 8.39 -5.33 -13.71
CA LEU A 55 7.79 -5.20 -15.04
C LEU A 55 8.78 -5.56 -16.16
N ARG A 56 10.07 -5.24 -16.02
CA ARG A 56 11.10 -5.52 -17.05
C ARG A 56 11.40 -7.01 -17.16
N LYS A 57 11.30 -7.73 -16.05
CA LYS A 57 11.55 -9.18 -15.98
C LYS A 57 10.27 -9.96 -16.33
N ASP A 58 9.16 -9.57 -15.73
CA ASP A 58 7.91 -10.33 -15.76
C ASP A 58 7.08 -10.04 -17.03
N PHE A 59 7.23 -8.85 -17.62
CA PHE A 59 6.50 -8.41 -18.81
C PHE A 59 7.40 -7.62 -19.79
N PRO A 60 8.45 -8.24 -20.35
CA PRO A 60 9.49 -7.54 -21.13
C PRO A 60 8.91 -6.77 -22.33
N GLU A 61 7.93 -7.36 -23.04
CA GLU A 61 7.28 -6.72 -24.19
C GLU A 61 6.53 -5.44 -23.77
N LEU A 62 5.74 -5.48 -22.69
CA LEU A 62 5.03 -4.31 -22.18
C LEU A 62 5.99 -3.26 -21.61
N SER A 63 7.10 -3.70 -21.00
CA SER A 63 8.09 -2.80 -20.43
C SER A 63 8.76 -1.91 -21.49
N ALA A 64 8.85 -2.38 -22.74
CA ALA A 64 9.41 -1.61 -23.85
C ALA A 64 8.57 -0.39 -24.23
N ASP A 65 7.26 -0.41 -23.91
CA ASP A 65 6.32 0.66 -24.22
C ASP A 65 6.20 1.70 -23.09
N VAL A 66 6.83 1.46 -21.94
CA VAL A 66 6.72 2.31 -20.75
C VAL A 66 8.07 2.88 -20.38
N ASN A 67 8.21 4.20 -20.53
CA ASN A 67 9.38 4.93 -20.07
C ASN A 67 9.04 5.74 -18.81
N VAL A 68 9.45 5.23 -17.64
CA VAL A 68 9.31 5.97 -16.38
C VAL A 68 10.56 6.86 -16.21
N PRO A 69 10.41 8.19 -16.05
CA PRO A 69 11.56 9.06 -15.82
C PRO A 69 12.38 8.62 -14.60
N SER A 70 13.71 8.71 -14.70
CA SER A 70 14.60 8.38 -13.58
C SER A 70 14.50 9.47 -12.52
N PHE A 71 13.85 9.12 -11.39
CA PHE A 71 13.76 9.95 -10.19
C PHE A 71 14.71 9.50 -9.07
N PHE A 72 15.38 8.36 -9.27
CA PHE A 72 16.20 7.66 -8.28
C PHE A 72 17.37 6.96 -8.98
N GLU A 73 18.41 6.63 -8.23
CA GLU A 73 19.55 5.87 -8.75
C GLU A 73 19.21 4.37 -8.87
N ASP A 74 19.79 3.67 -9.85
CA ASP A 74 19.51 2.26 -10.13
C ASP A 74 19.66 1.35 -8.90
N HIS A 75 20.62 1.65 -8.02
CA HIS A 75 20.86 0.87 -6.80
C HIS A 75 19.76 1.02 -5.73
N GLN A 76 18.90 2.04 -5.85
CA GLN A 76 17.76 2.28 -4.97
C GLN A 76 16.51 1.52 -5.44
N PHE A 77 16.45 1.08 -6.70
CA PHE A 77 15.30 0.38 -7.25
C PHE A 77 14.88 -0.81 -6.37
N PHE A 78 13.58 -0.93 -6.12
CA PHE A 78 13.02 -2.03 -5.32
C PHE A 78 12.08 -2.92 -6.13
N SER A 79 11.05 -2.34 -6.76
CA SER A 79 10.03 -3.10 -7.48
C SER A 79 9.29 -2.22 -8.49
N SER A 80 8.79 -2.82 -9.58
CA SER A 80 7.82 -2.20 -10.48
C SER A 80 6.59 -3.11 -10.63
N VAL A 81 5.42 -2.57 -10.31
CA VAL A 81 4.18 -3.33 -10.12
C VAL A 81 3.14 -2.90 -11.14
N LEU A 82 2.69 -3.83 -11.97
CA LEU A 82 1.59 -3.66 -12.90
C LEU A 82 0.25 -3.76 -12.15
N ARG A 83 -0.65 -2.80 -12.41
CA ARG A 83 -1.98 -2.69 -11.79
C ARG A 83 -3.05 -2.66 -12.86
N LEU A 84 -3.98 -3.62 -12.84
CA LEU A 84 -5.20 -3.58 -13.67
C LEU A 84 -6.42 -3.59 -12.75
N SER A 85 -7.41 -2.78 -13.08
CA SER A 85 -8.56 -2.57 -12.19
C SER A 85 -9.82 -2.28 -12.98
N SER A 86 -10.94 -2.87 -12.57
CA SER A 86 -12.28 -2.51 -13.06
C SER A 86 -12.69 -1.11 -12.63
N SER A 87 -13.60 -0.50 -13.40
CA SER A 87 -14.22 0.78 -13.04
C SER A 87 -15.00 0.69 -11.73
N GLY A 88 -14.93 1.76 -10.95
CA GLY A 88 -15.55 1.90 -9.63
C GLY A 88 -14.89 1.08 -8.52
N LEU A 89 -13.76 0.39 -8.76
CA LEU A 89 -13.06 -0.34 -7.72
C LEU A 89 -12.28 0.63 -6.82
N GLN A 90 -12.51 0.54 -5.51
CA GLN A 90 -11.81 1.28 -4.47
C GLN A 90 -10.93 0.34 -3.66
N LEU A 91 -9.68 0.72 -3.45
CA LEU A 91 -8.78 0.05 -2.52
C LEU A 91 -8.86 0.72 -1.14
N TRP A 92 -8.56 -0.04 -0.09
CA TRP A 92 -8.45 0.52 1.25
C TRP A 92 -7.27 1.50 1.34
N THR A 93 -7.37 2.45 2.27
CA THR A 93 -6.26 3.36 2.58
C THR A 93 -5.13 2.58 3.23
N HIS A 94 -3.92 2.73 2.70
CA HIS A 94 -2.70 2.13 3.25
C HIS A 94 -1.49 3.03 3.00
N TYR A 95 -0.36 2.70 3.59
CA TYR A 95 0.94 3.31 3.27
C TYR A 95 1.96 2.25 2.87
N ASP A 96 2.99 2.68 2.15
CA ASP A 96 4.16 1.87 1.81
C ASP A 96 5.40 2.47 2.48
N VAL A 97 6.42 1.65 2.76
CA VAL A 97 7.67 2.07 3.43
C VAL A 97 8.70 2.60 2.42
N MET A 98 8.46 2.37 1.13
CA MET A 98 9.26 2.84 0.02
C MET A 98 8.66 4.11 -0.58
N ASP A 99 9.51 4.96 -1.17
CA ASP A 99 9.04 6.00 -2.07
C ASP A 99 8.45 5.33 -3.34
N ASN A 100 7.44 5.97 -3.95
CA ASN A 100 6.74 5.40 -5.09
C ASN A 100 6.28 6.47 -6.10
N VAL A 101 6.25 6.11 -7.38
CA VAL A 101 5.45 6.82 -8.39
C VAL A 101 4.32 5.96 -8.91
N LEU A 102 3.11 6.51 -8.96
CA LEU A 102 1.97 5.93 -9.65
C LEU A 102 1.86 6.54 -11.05
N VAL A 103 2.15 5.74 -12.06
CA VAL A 103 2.06 6.10 -13.48
C VAL A 103 0.75 5.57 -14.05
N VAL A 104 -0.13 6.45 -14.53
CA VAL A 104 -1.40 6.05 -15.15
C VAL A 104 -1.19 5.88 -16.66
N VAL A 105 -1.30 4.65 -17.15
CA VAL A 105 -1.12 4.33 -18.58
C VAL A 105 -2.45 4.47 -19.33
N SER A 106 -3.55 4.02 -18.71
CA SER A 106 -4.90 4.14 -19.27
C SER A 106 -5.97 4.25 -18.18
N GLY A 107 -7.13 4.80 -18.55
CA GLY A 107 -8.23 5.08 -17.64
C GLY A 107 -7.95 6.29 -16.73
N ARG A 108 -8.81 6.48 -15.73
CA ARG A 108 -8.73 7.57 -14.76
C ARG A 108 -8.79 7.05 -13.34
N LYS A 109 -8.00 7.64 -12.45
CA LYS A 109 -7.95 7.28 -11.03
C LYS A 109 -8.08 8.53 -10.17
N ARG A 110 -8.90 8.45 -9.12
CA ARG A 110 -8.91 9.44 -8.04
C ARG A 110 -8.00 8.93 -6.94
N VAL A 111 -7.06 9.77 -6.51
CA VAL A 111 -6.14 9.45 -5.42
C VAL A 111 -6.33 10.48 -4.32
N VAL A 112 -6.55 9.98 -3.11
CA VAL A 112 -6.62 10.79 -1.90
C VAL A 112 -5.43 10.43 -1.02
N LEU A 113 -4.68 11.44 -0.59
CA LEU A 113 -3.48 11.29 0.23
C LEU A 113 -3.69 11.91 1.62
N PHE A 114 -3.10 11.28 2.63
CA PHE A 114 -3.01 11.82 3.99
C PHE A 114 -1.54 11.80 4.45
N PRO A 115 -1.08 12.87 5.12
CA PRO A 115 0.30 12.97 5.55
C PRO A 115 0.63 11.98 6.68
N PRO A 116 1.90 11.54 6.84
CA PRO A 116 2.31 10.64 7.92
C PRO A 116 1.98 11.15 9.32
N SER A 117 1.90 12.48 9.51
CA SER A 117 1.51 13.12 10.78
C SER A 117 0.11 12.73 11.26
N ASP A 118 -0.75 12.29 10.35
CA ASP A 118 -2.16 12.02 10.62
C ASP A 118 -2.41 10.54 10.97
N ALA A 119 -1.35 9.74 11.14
CA ALA A 119 -1.42 8.31 11.45
C ALA A 119 -2.36 7.99 12.63
N LEU A 120 -2.41 8.85 13.66
CA LEU A 120 -3.27 8.67 14.84
C LEU A 120 -4.76 8.87 14.55
N TYR A 121 -5.12 9.55 13.47
CA TYR A 121 -6.51 9.86 13.09
C TYR A 121 -7.05 8.90 12.03
N LEU A 122 -6.20 8.00 11.52
CA LEU A 122 -6.51 7.07 10.43
C LEU A 122 -6.89 5.67 10.90
N TYR A 123 -6.90 5.39 12.21
CA TYR A 123 -7.34 4.11 12.79
C TYR A 123 -6.68 2.91 12.10
N LEU A 124 -5.36 2.81 12.26
CA LEU A 124 -4.53 1.85 11.55
C LEU A 124 -4.51 0.49 12.27
N THR A 125 -4.69 -0.57 11.48
CA THR A 125 -4.32 -1.94 11.84
C THR A 125 -3.21 -2.40 10.88
N GLY A 126 -1.97 -2.42 11.38
CA GLY A 126 -0.78 -2.62 10.54
C GLY A 126 -0.57 -1.44 9.59
N ASP A 127 -0.45 -1.74 8.30
CA ASP A 127 -0.24 -0.76 7.22
C ASP A 127 -1.55 -0.20 6.64
N LYS A 128 -2.71 -0.62 7.15
CA LYS A 128 -4.04 -0.31 6.57
C LYS A 128 -4.92 0.45 7.55
N SER A 129 -5.71 1.37 7.03
CA SER A 129 -6.80 2.02 7.78
C SER A 129 -8.03 1.12 7.84
N GLU A 130 -8.72 1.14 8.97
CA GLU A 130 -10.03 0.51 9.14
C GLU A 130 -11.17 1.30 8.47
N ILE A 131 -10.91 2.55 8.07
CA ILE A 131 -11.89 3.42 7.40
C ILE A 131 -11.98 3.05 5.93
N LEU A 132 -13.01 2.28 5.58
CA LEU A 132 -13.21 1.80 4.20
C LEU A 132 -13.80 2.88 3.28
N ASP A 133 -14.77 3.66 3.78
CA ASP A 133 -15.39 4.78 3.06
C ASP A 133 -14.87 6.11 3.62
N ILE A 134 -13.93 6.71 2.90
CA ILE A 134 -13.31 7.98 3.29
C ILE A 134 -14.13 9.21 2.88
N ASP A 135 -15.18 9.04 2.08
CA ASP A 135 -16.06 10.13 1.65
C ASP A 135 -17.30 10.22 2.56
N ASN A 136 -17.73 9.09 3.13
CA ASN A 136 -18.78 9.01 4.13
C ASN A 136 -18.39 8.09 5.30
N PRO A 137 -17.41 8.51 6.13
CA PRO A 137 -16.90 7.71 7.25
C PRO A 137 -17.96 7.55 8.36
N ASP A 138 -17.94 6.40 9.04
CA ASP A 138 -18.71 6.20 10.27
C ASP A 138 -18.12 7.04 11.41
N MET A 139 -18.72 8.20 11.64
CA MET A 139 -18.27 9.17 12.64
C MET A 139 -18.52 8.73 14.09
N GLU A 140 -19.37 7.73 14.34
CA GLU A 140 -19.54 7.15 15.67
C GLU A 140 -18.36 6.25 16.03
N THR A 141 -17.89 5.45 15.06
CA THR A 141 -16.75 4.55 15.23
C THR A 141 -15.41 5.28 15.08
N PHE A 142 -15.32 6.25 14.16
CA PHE A 142 -14.07 6.95 13.78
C PHE A 142 -14.12 8.47 13.99
N PRO A 143 -14.48 8.97 15.19
CA PRO A 143 -14.70 10.40 15.42
C PRO A 143 -13.48 11.29 15.12
N GLU A 144 -12.26 10.77 15.31
CA GLU A 144 -11.02 11.52 15.14
C GLU A 144 -10.64 11.73 13.66
N PHE A 145 -11.29 11.02 12.72
CA PHE A 145 -11.02 11.16 11.29
C PHE A 145 -11.33 12.57 10.77
N THR A 146 -12.19 13.34 11.46
CA THR A 146 -12.41 14.77 11.15
C THR A 146 -11.15 15.64 11.24
N LYS A 147 -10.10 15.15 11.90
CA LYS A 147 -8.84 15.88 12.09
C LYS A 147 -7.83 15.64 10.98
N VAL A 148 -8.10 14.73 10.04
CA VAL A 148 -7.15 14.44 8.95
C VAL A 148 -7.07 15.60 7.95
N THR A 149 -5.87 15.82 7.45
CA THR A 149 -5.58 16.70 6.32
C THR A 149 -5.64 15.87 5.04
N ARG A 150 -6.62 16.19 4.20
CA ARG A 150 -6.89 15.47 2.96
C ARG A 150 -6.30 16.22 1.76
N TYR A 151 -5.49 15.53 0.96
CA TYR A 151 -5.03 15.98 -0.36
C TYR A 151 -5.67 15.10 -1.43
N GLU A 152 -6.09 15.67 -2.55
CA GLU A 152 -6.82 14.91 -3.57
C GLU A 152 -6.42 15.33 -4.98
N CYS A 153 -6.29 14.36 -5.87
CA CYS A 153 -6.10 14.57 -7.29
C CYS A 153 -6.84 13.52 -8.13
N ILE A 154 -7.11 13.88 -9.39
CA ILE A 154 -7.59 12.95 -10.41
C ILE A 154 -6.47 12.83 -11.45
N LEU A 155 -6.01 11.60 -11.67
CA LEU A 155 -4.97 11.25 -12.62
C LEU A 155 -5.62 10.66 -13.87
N GLY A 156 -5.21 11.17 -15.03
CA GLY A 156 -5.53 10.61 -16.35
C GLY A 156 -4.33 9.93 -17.01
N PRO A 157 -4.51 9.40 -18.24
CA PRO A 157 -3.43 8.77 -18.99
C PRO A 157 -2.25 9.71 -19.20
N GLY A 158 -1.05 9.26 -18.84
CA GLY A 158 0.20 10.02 -18.91
C GLY A 158 0.57 10.75 -17.61
N ASP A 159 -0.36 10.89 -16.66
CA ASP A 159 -0.05 11.51 -15.37
C ASP A 159 0.81 10.59 -14.49
N VAL A 160 1.71 11.21 -13.74
CA VAL A 160 2.60 10.57 -12.77
C VAL A 160 2.42 11.25 -11.42
N LEU A 161 2.05 10.47 -10.40
CA LEU A 161 1.93 10.94 -9.03
C LEU A 161 3.08 10.37 -8.20
N PHE A 162 3.92 11.25 -7.66
CA PHE A 162 4.87 10.88 -6.62
C PHE A 162 4.17 10.75 -5.26
N ILE A 163 4.40 9.63 -4.58
CA ILE A 163 3.90 9.32 -3.25
C ILE A 163 5.13 9.05 -2.38
N PRO A 164 5.51 9.99 -1.50
CA PRO A 164 6.64 9.78 -0.61
C PRO A 164 6.36 8.63 0.36
N ALA A 165 7.41 7.95 0.83
CA ALA A 165 7.31 6.89 1.82
C ALA A 165 6.45 7.35 3.02
N LEU A 166 5.66 6.42 3.55
CA LEU A 166 4.74 6.61 4.68
C LEU A 166 3.51 7.48 4.41
N TRP A 167 3.35 8.06 3.21
CA TRP A 167 2.12 8.75 2.87
C TRP A 167 0.99 7.76 2.64
N PHE A 168 -0.09 7.96 3.40
CA PHE A 168 -1.29 7.15 3.26
C PHE A 168 -2.00 7.54 1.98
N HIS A 169 -2.50 6.56 1.23
CA HIS A 169 -3.20 6.81 -0.01
C HIS A 169 -4.39 5.87 -0.21
N ASN A 170 -5.48 6.44 -0.71
CA ASN A 170 -6.69 5.73 -1.14
C ASN A 170 -6.87 5.94 -2.64
N VAL A 171 -7.12 4.85 -3.38
CA VAL A 171 -7.26 4.91 -4.84
C VAL A 171 -8.61 4.37 -5.26
N VAL A 172 -9.36 5.21 -5.98
CA VAL A 172 -10.61 4.84 -6.65
C VAL A 172 -10.40 4.88 -8.16
N ASN A 173 -10.72 3.78 -8.82
CA ASN A 173 -10.67 3.69 -10.28
C ASN A 173 -11.95 4.28 -10.85
N LEU A 174 -11.86 5.48 -11.44
CA LEU A 174 -13.01 6.13 -12.06
C LEU A 174 -13.38 5.47 -13.40
N GLU A 175 -12.40 4.84 -14.04
CA GLU A 175 -12.55 4.04 -15.25
C GLU A 175 -11.74 2.75 -15.11
N ALA A 176 -12.07 1.73 -15.91
CA ALA A 176 -11.20 0.58 -16.05
C ALA A 176 -9.88 1.03 -16.70
N GLY A 177 -8.75 0.54 -16.21
CA GLY A 177 -7.46 1.07 -16.66
C GLY A 177 -6.24 0.32 -16.14
N VAL A 178 -5.10 0.70 -16.70
CA VAL A 178 -3.77 0.17 -16.42
C VAL A 178 -2.93 1.25 -15.75
N ALA A 179 -2.23 0.88 -14.69
CA ALA A 179 -1.22 1.74 -14.08
C ALA A 179 -0.01 0.93 -13.63
N ILE A 180 1.09 1.63 -13.41
CA ILE A 180 2.35 1.05 -12.96
C ILE A 180 2.81 1.82 -11.74
N ASN A 181 3.11 1.10 -10.67
CA ASN A 181 3.82 1.65 -9.53
C ASN A 181 5.30 1.33 -9.64
N VAL A 182 6.18 2.29 -9.36
CA VAL A 182 7.63 2.04 -9.27
C VAL A 182 8.10 2.46 -7.90
N PHE A 183 8.60 1.50 -7.13
CA PHE A 183 9.06 1.66 -5.77
C PHE A 183 10.58 1.69 -5.69
N TRP A 184 11.13 2.57 -4.84
CA TRP A 184 12.55 2.62 -4.56
C TRP A 184 12.83 2.96 -3.09
N ARG A 185 14.05 2.61 -2.66
CA ARG A 185 14.55 2.84 -1.30
C ARG A 185 14.95 4.30 -1.13
N HIS A 186 14.27 4.98 -0.22
CA HIS A 186 14.68 6.30 0.26
C HIS A 186 15.89 6.22 1.20
N LEU A 187 15.89 5.21 2.08
CA LEU A 187 16.96 4.98 3.05
C LEU A 187 18.04 4.05 2.50
N GLY A 188 19.16 3.92 3.23
CA GLY A 188 20.15 2.89 2.94
C GLY A 188 19.55 1.48 3.03
N ALA A 189 20.03 0.55 2.20
CA ALA A 189 19.48 -0.81 2.11
C ALA A 189 19.45 -1.55 3.46
N ASP A 190 20.41 -1.27 4.35
CA ASP A 190 20.54 -1.90 5.68
C ASP A 190 19.41 -1.55 6.65
N PHE A 191 18.62 -0.50 6.36
CA PHE A 191 17.46 -0.15 7.18
C PHE A 191 16.22 -1.00 6.87
N TYR A 192 16.17 -1.61 5.68
CA TYR A 192 15.02 -2.38 5.23
C TYR A 192 15.18 -3.86 5.58
N GLU A 193 14.09 -4.49 6.01
CA GLU A 193 14.04 -5.94 6.15
C GLU A 193 13.87 -6.62 4.80
N LYS A 194 14.09 -7.94 4.76
CA LYS A 194 13.70 -8.74 3.60
C LYS A 194 12.17 -8.71 3.47
N ASP A 195 11.73 -7.94 2.49
CA ASP A 195 10.35 -7.76 2.09
C ASP A 195 10.24 -7.73 0.57
N LEU A 196 9.19 -8.36 0.05
CA LEU A 196 8.91 -8.43 -1.38
C LEU A 196 7.78 -7.48 -1.79
N TYR A 197 7.07 -6.92 -0.81
CA TYR A 197 5.91 -6.07 -1.03
C TYR A 197 6.24 -4.58 -0.84
N GLY A 198 7.15 -4.24 0.07
CA GLY A 198 7.54 -2.86 0.39
C GLY A 198 6.77 -2.26 1.57
N ASN A 199 6.12 -3.11 2.38
CA ASN A 199 5.18 -2.73 3.44
C ASN A 199 5.73 -3.05 4.83
N LYS A 200 6.77 -3.90 4.94
CA LYS A 200 7.39 -4.18 6.23
C LYS A 200 8.15 -2.97 6.74
N ASP A 201 7.89 -2.64 8.00
CA ASP A 201 8.60 -1.57 8.70
C ASP A 201 10.12 -1.76 8.66
N PRO A 202 10.89 -0.66 8.70
CA PRO A 202 12.34 -0.73 8.85
C PRO A 202 12.73 -1.54 10.10
N ALA A 203 13.84 -2.28 10.03
CA ALA A 203 14.23 -3.25 11.06
C ALA A 203 14.33 -2.63 12.47
N LEU A 204 14.77 -1.37 12.54
CA LEU A 204 14.87 -0.63 13.80
C LEU A 204 13.50 -0.26 14.38
N ALA A 205 12.52 0.10 13.53
CA ALA A 205 11.16 0.40 13.96
C ALA A 205 10.48 -0.87 14.49
N ASN A 206 10.60 -1.99 13.77
CA ASN A 206 10.07 -3.28 14.21
C ASN A 206 10.69 -3.72 15.55
N ARG A 207 12.01 -3.62 15.69
CA ARG A 207 12.70 -3.92 16.96
C ARG A 207 12.25 -3.01 18.10
N ALA A 208 12.07 -1.72 17.85
CA ALA A 208 11.56 -0.77 18.84
C ALA A 208 10.13 -1.14 19.27
N SER A 209 9.26 -1.52 18.33
CA SER A 209 7.90 -1.99 18.60
C SER A 209 7.91 -3.24 19.50
N GLN A 210 8.74 -4.23 19.18
CA GLN A 210 8.86 -5.45 20.01
C GLN A 210 9.37 -5.16 21.43
N MET A 211 10.21 -4.14 21.60
CA MET A 211 10.66 -3.70 22.93
C MET A 211 9.53 -2.99 23.68
N LEU A 212 8.71 -2.20 22.99
CA LEU A 212 7.52 -1.59 23.55
C LEU A 212 6.53 -2.65 24.04
N ASP A 213 6.26 -3.68 23.24
CA ASP A 213 5.37 -4.78 23.65
C ASP A 213 5.83 -5.47 24.94
N ARG A 214 7.15 -5.69 25.08
CA ARG A 214 7.72 -6.23 26.32
C ARG A 214 7.54 -5.28 27.49
N ALA A 215 7.69 -3.97 27.27
CA ALA A 215 7.47 -2.97 28.31
C ALA A 215 5.99 -2.90 28.73
N LEU A 216 5.06 -3.01 27.78
CA LEU A 216 3.61 -3.05 28.05
C LEU A 216 3.24 -4.28 28.89
N LYS A 217 3.84 -5.46 28.61
CA LYS A 217 3.66 -6.67 29.45
C LYS A 217 4.09 -6.48 30.91
N LEU A 218 5.05 -5.59 31.19
CA LEU A 218 5.42 -5.26 32.58
C LEU A 218 4.34 -4.42 33.27
N LEU A 219 3.66 -3.54 32.53
CA LEU A 219 2.56 -2.74 33.07
C LEU A 219 1.31 -3.57 33.38
N ASP A 220 1.11 -4.69 32.69
CA ASP A 220 0.02 -5.64 32.98
C ASP A 220 0.13 -6.27 34.37
N GLY A 221 1.32 -6.26 34.98
CA GLY A 221 1.55 -6.70 36.35
C GLY A 221 1.09 -5.70 37.44
N LEU A 222 0.70 -4.49 37.06
CA LEU A 222 0.24 -3.45 38.00
C LEU A 222 -1.29 -3.40 38.07
N PRO A 223 -1.86 -2.94 39.19
CA PRO A 223 -3.28 -2.58 39.23
C PRO A 223 -3.63 -1.57 38.13
N LYS A 224 -4.87 -1.67 37.59
CA LYS A 224 -5.28 -0.94 36.38
C LYS A 224 -5.05 0.56 36.44
N GLU A 225 -5.28 1.18 37.59
CA GLU A 225 -5.09 2.63 37.79
C GLU A 225 -3.61 3.04 37.67
N TYR A 226 -2.70 2.27 38.25
CA TYR A 226 -1.25 2.50 38.16
C TYR A 226 -0.74 2.23 36.75
N SER A 227 -1.19 1.13 36.13
CA SER A 227 -0.87 0.80 34.73
C SER A 227 -1.27 1.95 33.79
N ASN A 228 -2.48 2.51 33.94
CA ASN A 228 -2.96 3.65 33.16
C ASN A 228 -2.10 4.91 33.38
N PHE A 229 -1.79 5.25 34.64
CA PHE A 229 -0.95 6.40 34.96
C PHE A 229 0.44 6.29 34.29
N TYR A 230 1.11 5.14 34.45
CA TYR A 230 2.44 4.95 33.88
C TYR A 230 2.43 4.84 32.35
N ALA A 231 1.38 4.29 31.74
CA ALA A 231 1.21 4.31 30.29
C ALA A 231 1.15 5.76 29.75
N LYS A 232 0.37 6.64 30.39
CA LYS A 232 0.32 8.07 30.03
C LYS A 232 1.69 8.75 30.16
N MET A 233 2.45 8.42 31.20
CA MET A 233 3.81 8.95 31.38
C MET A 233 4.78 8.46 30.31
N MET A 234 4.64 7.21 29.84
CA MET A 234 5.43 6.68 28.72
C MET A 234 5.09 7.38 27.41
N VAL A 235 3.81 7.58 27.11
CA VAL A 235 3.37 8.36 25.93
C VAL A 235 3.98 9.76 25.94
N ARG A 236 3.87 10.47 27.07
CA ARG A 236 4.47 11.81 27.23
C ARG A 236 5.99 11.79 27.03
N LYS A 237 6.68 10.75 27.51
CA LYS A 237 8.13 10.59 27.34
C LYS A 237 8.53 10.38 25.88
N ILE A 238 7.74 9.60 25.13
CA ILE A 238 7.93 9.41 23.69
C ILE A 238 7.74 10.75 22.99
N GLN A 239 6.58 11.39 23.14
CA GLN A 239 6.25 12.68 22.52
C GLN A 239 7.34 13.73 22.77
N LYS A 240 7.76 13.91 24.04
CA LYS A 240 8.81 14.89 24.39
C LYS A 240 10.15 14.61 23.70
N ARG A 241 10.48 13.34 23.42
CA ARG A 241 11.78 12.95 22.85
C ARG A 241 11.75 12.92 21.33
N THR A 242 10.66 12.48 20.71
CA THR A 242 10.62 12.18 19.28
C THR A 242 9.89 13.25 18.46
N TYR A 243 8.94 14.00 19.04
CA TYR A 243 8.12 14.96 18.28
C TYR A 243 8.66 16.40 18.40
N ALA A 244 9.80 16.60 19.06
CA ALA A 244 10.38 17.92 19.32
C ALA A 244 11.18 18.51 18.14
N CYS A 245 11.17 17.88 16.96
CA CYS A 245 11.86 18.37 15.76
C CYS A 245 10.94 18.99 14.71
N ASP A 246 9.62 19.04 14.93
CA ASP A 246 8.64 19.59 13.98
C ASP A 246 8.17 21.02 14.33
N SER A 247 8.95 21.76 15.13
CA SER A 247 8.68 23.15 15.52
C SER A 247 9.81 24.10 15.15
#